data_AF-A0A655A707-F1
#
_entry.id   AF-A0A655A707-F1
#
_cell.length_a   1.000
_cell.length_b   1.000
_cell.length_c   1.000
_cell.angle_alpha   90.00
_cell.angle_beta   90.00
_cell.angle_gamma   90.00
#
_symmetry.space_group_name_H-M   'P 1'
#
loop_
_entity.id
_entity.type
_entity.pdbx_description
1 polymer ?
#
loop_
_entity_poly.entity_id
_entity_poly.type
_entity_poly.pdbx_seq_one_letter_code
_entity_poly.pdbx_strand_id
1 'polypeptide(L)'
;MQQALLAASVPVVPGADIAAEYLVAAEDTAAGGDWFDALALGDRLVLVVGDVVGHGVEAAAVMSQLRTALRMQISAGYTVVEALEAVDRFHKQVPGSKSATMCVGSLDFTSGEFQYCTAGHPPPLLVTADASARYVEPTGAGPLGSGTGFPVRSEVLNIGDAILFYTDGLIERPGRPLEASTAEFADLAASIASGSGGFVLDAPARPIDRLCSDTLELLLRSTGYNDDVTLLAMQRRAPTPPLHITLDATINAARTVRAQLREWLAEIGADHSDIADIVHAISEFVENAVEHGYATDVSKGIVVEAALAGDGNVRASVIDRGQWKDHRDGARGRGRGLAMAEALVSEARIMHGAGGTTATLTHRLSRPARFVTDTMVRRAAFQQTIDSEFVSLVESGRIVVRGDVDSTTAATLDRQIAVESRSGIAPVTIDLSAVTHLGSAGVGALAAACDRARKQGTECVLVAPPGSPAHHVLSLVQLPVVGADTEDIFAQE
;
A
#
# COMPACT_ATOMS: atom_id res chain seq x y z
N MET A 1 -3.26 9.14 15.26
CA MET A 1 -4.61 8.87 14.75
C MET A 1 -4.56 8.25 13.35
N GLN A 2 -3.76 8.75 12.39
CA GLN A 2 -3.62 8.10 11.08
C GLN A 2 -2.94 6.71 11.10
N GLN A 3 -2.02 6.40 12.02
CA GLN A 3 -1.58 5.00 12.21
C GLN A 3 -2.74 4.04 12.53
N ALA A 4 -3.83 4.54 13.15
CA ALA A 4 -5.06 3.76 13.35
C ALA A 4 -5.97 3.75 12.11
N LEU A 5 -5.75 4.69 11.17
CA LEU A 5 -6.45 4.82 9.88
C LEU A 5 -5.64 4.28 8.70
N LEU A 6 -4.45 3.73 8.89
CA LEU A 6 -3.64 3.06 7.87
C LEU A 6 -3.51 1.58 8.24
N ALA A 7 -3.15 0.74 7.26
CA ALA A 7 -2.83 -0.65 7.57
C ALA A 7 -1.50 -0.63 8.35
N ALA A 8 -1.56 -0.72 9.68
CA ALA A 8 -0.36 -0.68 10.52
C ALA A 8 0.58 -1.88 10.29
N SER A 9 0.09 -2.90 9.59
CA SER A 9 0.81 -4.12 9.27
C SER A 9 0.35 -4.70 7.93
N VAL A 10 1.21 -5.53 7.36
CA VAL A 10 0.93 -6.37 6.19
C VAL A 10 0.78 -7.83 6.63
N PRO A 11 -0.08 -8.64 5.97
CA PRO A 11 -0.23 -10.04 6.32
C PRO A 11 1.01 -10.85 5.93
N VAL A 12 1.19 -12.01 6.54
CA VAL A 12 2.12 -13.04 6.06
C VAL A 12 1.30 -14.15 5.41
N VAL A 13 1.65 -14.53 4.18
CA VAL A 13 0.95 -15.57 3.40
C VAL A 13 1.93 -16.57 2.80
N PRO A 14 1.53 -17.81 2.48
CA PRO A 14 2.47 -18.84 2.02
C PRO A 14 3.13 -18.48 0.68
N GLY A 15 2.39 -17.90 -0.26
CA GLY A 15 2.81 -17.70 -1.64
C GLY A 15 3.46 -16.34 -1.95
N ALA A 16 3.57 -15.45 -0.96
CA ALA A 16 4.12 -14.12 -1.19
C ALA A 16 4.73 -13.51 0.09
N ASP A 17 5.88 -12.86 -0.04
CA ASP A 17 6.44 -11.97 0.96
C ASP A 17 6.03 -10.53 0.66
N ILE A 18 5.56 -9.78 1.67
CA ILE A 18 5.03 -8.42 1.52
C ILE A 18 5.78 -7.48 2.46
N ALA A 19 6.10 -6.28 1.99
CA ALA A 19 6.68 -5.18 2.75
C ALA A 19 5.95 -3.87 2.39
N ALA A 20 5.82 -2.97 3.36
CA ALA A 20 5.21 -1.66 3.16
C ALA A 20 5.97 -0.59 3.94
N GLU A 21 6.25 0.53 3.28
CA GLU A 21 6.85 1.72 3.87
C GLU A 21 6.02 2.96 3.50
N TYR A 22 5.91 3.89 4.46
CA TYR A 22 5.09 5.08 4.35
C TYR A 22 5.75 6.30 5.01
N LEU A 23 5.74 7.43 4.31
CA LEU A 23 6.25 8.73 4.75
C LEU A 23 5.16 9.78 4.61
N VAL A 24 5.04 10.64 5.62
CA VAL A 24 4.08 11.74 5.66
C VAL A 24 4.80 13.06 5.44
N ALA A 25 4.34 13.88 4.51
CA ALA A 25 4.98 15.15 4.15
C ALA A 25 4.94 16.24 5.24
N ALA A 26 4.01 16.16 6.20
CA ALA A 26 3.70 17.24 7.14
C ALA A 26 4.18 16.95 8.58
N GLU A 27 5.00 17.86 9.15
CA GLU A 27 5.51 17.78 10.54
C GLU A 27 4.40 17.87 11.61
N ASP A 28 3.31 18.63 11.34
CA ASP A 28 2.27 18.94 12.33
C ASP A 28 0.92 18.23 12.09
N THR A 29 0.76 17.54 10.95
CA THR A 29 -0.43 16.74 10.67
C THR A 29 -0.04 15.30 10.41
N ALA A 30 -0.26 14.44 11.40
CA ALA A 30 -0.17 12.99 11.25
C ALA A 30 -1.36 12.44 10.43
N ALA A 31 -1.62 12.99 9.24
CA ALA A 31 -2.76 12.70 8.36
C ALA A 31 -2.44 13.10 6.90
N GLY A 32 -2.37 12.11 6.01
CA GLY A 32 -2.06 12.21 4.58
C GLY A 32 -3.17 11.64 3.69
N GLY A 33 -3.10 11.94 2.38
CA GLY A 33 -4.07 11.50 1.36
C GLY A 33 -3.83 10.07 0.87
N ASP A 34 -2.59 9.63 0.97
CA ASP A 34 -2.12 8.31 0.57
C ASP A 34 -2.56 7.18 1.52
N TRP A 35 -2.75 5.98 0.96
CA TRP A 35 -2.84 4.75 1.73
C TRP A 35 -2.38 3.52 0.96
N PHE A 36 -2.13 2.45 1.70
CA PHE A 36 -2.00 1.11 1.15
C PHE A 36 -2.87 0.10 1.90
N ASP A 37 -3.11 -1.04 1.25
CA ASP A 37 -3.76 -2.20 1.84
C ASP A 37 -3.23 -3.51 1.25
N ALA A 38 -3.26 -4.58 2.04
CA ALA A 38 -2.89 -5.93 1.62
C ALA A 38 -3.85 -6.93 2.27
N LEU A 39 -4.68 -7.58 1.44
CA LEU A 39 -5.79 -8.43 1.88
C LEU A 39 -5.52 -9.88 1.48
N ALA A 40 -5.26 -10.72 2.49
CA ALA A 40 -5.11 -12.16 2.36
C ALA A 40 -6.50 -12.83 2.37
N LEU A 41 -6.95 -13.35 1.23
CA LEU A 41 -8.32 -13.82 1.01
C LEU A 41 -8.44 -15.34 0.87
N GLY A 42 -7.38 -16.09 1.18
CA GLY A 42 -7.35 -17.54 1.04
C GLY A 42 -6.69 -17.98 -0.26
N ASP A 43 -7.42 -17.88 -1.38
CA ASP A 43 -6.94 -18.29 -2.71
C ASP A 43 -6.09 -17.22 -3.40
N ARG A 44 -6.29 -15.96 -3.03
CA ARG A 44 -5.60 -14.81 -3.61
C ARG A 44 -5.14 -13.78 -2.58
N LEU A 45 -4.19 -12.95 -3.00
CA LEU A 45 -3.74 -11.76 -2.28
C LEU A 45 -4.10 -10.51 -3.08
N VAL A 46 -4.82 -9.57 -2.47
CA VAL A 46 -5.12 -8.27 -3.09
C VAL A 46 -4.24 -7.18 -2.50
N LEU A 47 -3.57 -6.43 -3.36
CA LEU A 47 -2.74 -5.28 -3.03
C LEU A 47 -3.44 -4.00 -3.48
N VAL A 48 -3.32 -2.95 -2.67
CA VAL A 48 -3.92 -1.64 -2.94
C VAL A 48 -2.90 -0.57 -2.58
N VAL A 49 -2.72 0.38 -3.48
CA VAL A 49 -2.19 1.71 -3.17
C VAL A 49 -3.17 2.73 -3.75
N GLY A 50 -3.41 3.80 -3.03
CA GLY A 50 -4.22 4.89 -3.54
C GLY A 50 -3.81 6.22 -2.95
N ASP A 51 -4.23 7.26 -3.65
CA ASP A 51 -3.92 8.65 -3.35
C ASP A 51 -5.19 9.50 -3.53
N VAL A 52 -5.43 10.35 -2.53
CA VAL A 52 -6.49 11.35 -2.53
C VAL A 52 -5.88 12.72 -2.73
N VAL A 53 -6.38 13.43 -3.74
CA VAL A 53 -5.97 14.81 -4.03
C VAL A 53 -6.00 15.70 -2.79
N GLY A 54 -4.87 16.35 -2.53
CA GLY A 54 -4.68 17.27 -1.40
C GLY A 54 -4.04 16.59 -0.20
N HIS A 55 -3.76 17.37 0.84
CA HIS A 55 -3.04 16.89 2.02
C HIS A 55 -3.74 17.31 3.32
N GLY A 56 -3.36 16.67 4.43
CA GLY A 56 -3.86 16.98 5.76
C GLY A 56 -5.18 16.26 6.10
N VAL A 57 -5.89 16.80 7.09
CA VAL A 57 -7.01 16.12 7.77
C VAL A 57 -8.18 15.82 6.84
N GLU A 58 -8.49 16.71 5.90
CA GLU A 58 -9.59 16.52 4.95
C GLU A 58 -9.31 15.36 3.99
N ALA A 59 -8.11 15.33 3.40
CA ALA A 59 -7.66 14.25 2.53
C ALA A 59 -7.65 12.90 3.27
N ALA A 60 -7.15 12.87 4.51
CA ALA A 60 -7.16 11.66 5.33
C ALA A 60 -8.58 11.14 5.66
N ALA A 61 -9.55 12.05 5.82
CA ALA A 61 -10.94 11.67 6.06
C ALA A 61 -11.58 11.05 4.80
N VAL A 62 -11.27 11.56 3.61
CA VAL A 62 -11.70 11.00 2.33
C VAL A 62 -11.02 9.64 2.09
N MET A 63 -9.70 9.58 2.26
CA MET A 63 -8.90 8.35 2.15
C MET A 63 -9.49 7.24 3.03
N SER A 64 -9.77 7.53 4.30
CA SER A 64 -10.32 6.55 5.25
C SER A 64 -11.65 5.95 4.75
N GLN A 65 -12.52 6.78 4.17
CA GLN A 65 -13.79 6.34 3.59
C GLN A 65 -13.59 5.48 2.34
N LEU A 66 -12.71 5.90 1.42
CA LEU A 66 -12.42 5.14 0.19
C LEU A 66 -11.75 3.80 0.48
N ARG A 67 -10.75 3.79 1.36
CA ARG A 67 -10.08 2.57 1.83
C ARG A 67 -11.07 1.60 2.44
N THR A 68 -11.95 2.07 3.33
CA THR A 68 -12.97 1.23 3.96
C THR A 68 -13.96 0.68 2.94
N ALA A 69 -14.42 1.52 2.01
CA ALA A 69 -15.33 1.10 0.95
C ALA A 69 -14.71 0.02 0.06
N LEU A 70 -13.47 0.20 -0.41
CA LEU A 70 -12.77 -0.79 -1.24
C LEU A 70 -12.55 -2.09 -0.46
N ARG A 71 -11.99 -2.00 0.76
CA ARG A 71 -11.72 -3.16 1.62
C ARG A 71 -13.00 -3.98 1.84
N MET A 72 -14.13 -3.32 2.06
CA MET A 72 -15.43 -3.99 2.24
C MET A 72 -15.83 -4.79 0.99
N GLN A 73 -15.68 -4.23 -0.21
CA GLN A 73 -16.04 -4.95 -1.44
C GLN A 73 -15.09 -6.15 -1.68
N ILE A 74 -13.79 -5.92 -1.57
CA ILE A 74 -12.79 -6.97 -1.78
C ILE A 74 -12.96 -8.11 -0.77
N SER A 75 -13.17 -7.78 0.51
CA SER A 75 -13.39 -8.78 1.57
C SER A 75 -14.71 -9.52 1.42
N ALA A 76 -15.71 -8.93 0.75
CA ALA A 76 -16.97 -9.59 0.40
C ALA A 76 -16.85 -10.54 -0.80
N GLY A 77 -15.67 -10.62 -1.43
CA GLY A 77 -15.37 -11.58 -2.50
C GLY A 77 -15.53 -11.02 -3.91
N TYR A 78 -15.88 -9.74 -4.07
CA TYR A 78 -15.97 -9.10 -5.40
C TYR A 78 -14.60 -9.08 -6.10
N THR A 79 -14.65 -9.07 -7.44
CA THR A 79 -13.47 -8.91 -8.29
C THR A 79 -12.89 -7.49 -8.19
N VAL A 80 -11.67 -7.29 -8.69
CA VAL A 80 -11.03 -5.95 -8.73
C VAL A 80 -11.90 -4.93 -9.46
N VAL A 81 -12.47 -5.33 -10.61
CA VAL A 81 -13.33 -4.46 -11.42
C VAL A 81 -14.60 -4.08 -10.68
N GLU A 82 -15.34 -5.07 -10.16
CA GLU A 82 -16.60 -4.84 -9.45
C GLU A 82 -16.41 -3.97 -8.21
N ALA A 83 -15.30 -4.20 -7.48
CA ALA A 83 -14.96 -3.44 -6.30
C ALA A 83 -14.63 -1.97 -6.63
N LEU A 84 -13.82 -1.72 -7.67
CA LEU A 84 -13.50 -0.37 -8.13
C LEU A 84 -14.74 0.36 -8.67
N GLU A 85 -15.60 -0.31 -9.43
CA GLU A 85 -16.86 0.27 -9.90
C GLU A 85 -17.82 0.63 -8.75
N ALA A 86 -17.85 -0.19 -7.69
CA ALA A 86 -18.64 0.10 -6.50
C ALA A 86 -18.10 1.33 -5.75
N VAL A 87 -16.77 1.44 -5.61
CA VAL A 87 -16.11 2.62 -5.02
C VAL A 87 -16.34 3.86 -5.89
N ASP A 88 -16.28 3.74 -7.21
CA ASP A 88 -16.61 4.83 -8.13
C ASP A 88 -18.08 5.27 -8.02
N ARG A 89 -19.03 4.35 -7.82
CA ARG A 89 -20.41 4.79 -7.52
C ARG A 89 -20.51 5.48 -6.17
N PHE A 90 -19.75 5.01 -5.18
CA PHE A 90 -19.74 5.54 -3.82
C PHE A 90 -19.10 6.93 -3.72
N HIS A 91 -18.13 7.28 -4.57
CA HIS A 91 -17.42 8.57 -4.54
C HIS A 91 -18.40 9.77 -4.56
N LYS A 92 -19.56 9.63 -5.22
CA LYS A 92 -20.61 10.66 -5.28
C LYS A 92 -21.16 11.08 -3.91
N GLN A 93 -20.99 10.22 -2.90
CA GLN A 93 -21.41 10.46 -1.52
C GLN A 93 -20.26 10.93 -0.61
N VAL A 94 -19.03 11.00 -1.15
CA VAL A 94 -17.82 11.38 -0.42
C VAL A 94 -17.24 12.65 -1.04
N PRO A 95 -17.58 13.85 -0.54
CA PRO A 95 -16.98 15.10 -1.01
C PRO A 95 -15.45 15.04 -0.96
N GLY A 96 -14.78 15.54 -2.00
CA GLY A 96 -13.31 15.49 -2.11
C GLY A 96 -12.72 14.19 -2.67
N SER A 97 -13.54 13.16 -2.92
CA SER A 97 -13.06 11.88 -3.49
C SER A 97 -12.91 11.85 -5.02
N LYS A 98 -13.46 12.84 -5.73
CA LYS A 98 -13.34 12.92 -7.20
C LYS A 98 -11.87 13.11 -7.56
N SER A 99 -11.43 12.40 -8.60
CA SER A 99 -10.04 12.37 -9.07
C SER A 99 -9.05 11.65 -8.15
N ALA A 100 -9.49 11.01 -7.06
CA ALA A 100 -8.64 10.09 -6.32
C ALA A 100 -8.16 8.96 -7.24
N THR A 101 -6.90 8.57 -7.11
CA THR A 101 -6.25 7.55 -7.95
C THR A 101 -6.05 6.28 -7.13
N MET A 102 -6.12 5.12 -7.79
CA MET A 102 -5.94 3.83 -7.11
C MET A 102 -5.23 2.83 -8.04
N CYS A 103 -4.23 2.14 -7.53
CA CYS A 103 -3.73 0.93 -8.15
C CYS A 103 -4.14 -0.29 -7.31
N VAL A 104 -4.87 -1.21 -7.92
CA VAL A 104 -5.35 -2.43 -7.26
C VAL A 104 -4.88 -3.64 -8.06
N GLY A 105 -4.26 -4.60 -7.38
CA GLY A 105 -3.79 -5.84 -7.99
C GLY A 105 -4.22 -7.06 -7.19
N SER A 106 -4.40 -8.19 -7.86
CA SER A 106 -4.84 -9.45 -7.27
C SER A 106 -3.96 -10.59 -7.79
N LEU A 107 -3.20 -11.21 -6.88
CA LEU A 107 -2.37 -12.38 -7.15
C LEU A 107 -3.15 -13.65 -6.86
N ASP A 108 -3.33 -14.51 -7.87
CA ASP A 108 -3.72 -15.90 -7.66
C ASP A 108 -2.49 -16.73 -7.24
N PHE A 109 -2.54 -17.38 -6.08
CA PHE A 109 -1.37 -18.09 -5.56
C PHE A 109 -0.99 -19.31 -6.41
N THR A 110 -1.97 -19.95 -7.06
CA THR A 110 -1.79 -21.20 -7.80
C THR A 110 -1.04 -20.98 -9.11
N SER A 111 -1.56 -20.10 -9.95
CA SER A 111 -1.04 -19.79 -11.29
C SER A 111 0.08 -18.76 -11.24
N GLY A 112 0.04 -17.83 -10.29
CA GLY A 112 0.87 -16.62 -10.32
C GLY A 112 0.32 -15.52 -11.23
N GLU A 113 -0.89 -15.69 -11.77
CA GLU A 113 -1.56 -14.62 -12.48
C GLU A 113 -1.79 -13.44 -11.52
N PHE A 114 -1.31 -12.28 -11.94
CA PHE A 114 -1.48 -11.01 -11.25
C PHE A 114 -2.34 -10.09 -12.12
N GLN A 115 -3.63 -10.03 -11.81
CA GLN A 115 -4.57 -9.13 -12.47
C GLN A 115 -4.55 -7.78 -11.77
N TYR A 116 -4.43 -6.68 -12.51
CA TYR A 116 -4.33 -5.34 -11.93
C TYR A 116 -5.13 -4.30 -12.72
N CYS A 117 -5.48 -3.20 -12.04
CA CYS A 117 -6.07 -1.99 -12.57
C CYS A 117 -5.30 -0.78 -12.02
N THR A 118 -4.99 0.18 -12.88
CA THR A 118 -4.21 1.38 -12.51
C THR A 118 -5.06 2.61 -12.19
N ALA A 119 -6.38 2.62 -12.42
CA ALA A 119 -7.31 3.73 -12.13
C ALA A 119 -6.70 5.14 -11.90
N GLY A 120 -6.09 5.73 -12.95
CA GLY A 120 -5.47 7.06 -12.91
C GLY A 120 -4.14 7.18 -12.15
N HIS A 121 -3.68 6.09 -11.53
CA HIS A 121 -2.46 5.94 -10.73
C HIS A 121 -1.25 5.53 -11.61
N PRO A 122 -0.01 5.86 -11.20
CA PRO A 122 1.20 5.37 -11.84
C PRO A 122 1.24 3.83 -11.95
N PRO A 123 1.76 3.27 -13.06
CA PRO A 123 1.83 1.83 -13.24
C PRO A 123 2.85 1.17 -12.29
N PRO A 124 2.55 0.00 -11.72
CA PRO A 124 3.50 -0.73 -10.87
C PRO A 124 4.83 -1.06 -11.55
N LEU A 125 5.90 -1.13 -10.74
CA LEU A 125 7.21 -1.61 -11.19
C LEU A 125 7.32 -3.12 -10.93
N LEU A 126 7.59 -3.91 -11.97
CA LEU A 126 7.92 -5.33 -11.88
C LEU A 126 9.43 -5.50 -11.85
N VAL A 127 9.94 -6.18 -10.82
CA VAL A 127 11.33 -6.61 -10.69
C VAL A 127 11.37 -8.13 -10.75
N THR A 128 11.97 -8.67 -11.79
CA THR A 128 12.05 -10.12 -12.01
C THR A 128 13.09 -10.78 -11.11
N ALA A 129 13.02 -12.10 -10.96
CA ALA A 129 14.00 -12.90 -10.23
C ALA A 129 15.44 -12.73 -10.76
N ASP A 130 15.60 -12.43 -12.05
CA ASP A 130 16.89 -12.13 -12.70
C ASP A 130 17.32 -10.66 -12.54
N ALA A 131 16.68 -9.92 -11.61
CA ALA A 131 16.93 -8.52 -11.30
C ALA A 131 16.74 -7.55 -12.47
N SER A 132 15.90 -7.89 -13.45
CA SER A 132 15.44 -6.93 -14.47
C SER A 132 14.21 -6.20 -13.95
N ALA A 133 14.23 -4.86 -14.00
CA ALA A 133 13.11 -4.00 -13.64
C ALA A 133 12.43 -3.42 -14.89
N ARG A 134 11.10 -3.44 -14.93
CA ARG A 134 10.27 -2.77 -15.94
C ARG A 134 8.95 -2.33 -15.35
N TYR A 135 8.39 -1.23 -15.85
CA TYR A 135 7.01 -0.88 -15.54
C TYR A 135 6.05 -1.81 -16.26
N VAL A 136 4.95 -2.18 -15.59
CA VAL A 136 3.83 -2.84 -16.27
C VAL A 136 3.08 -1.82 -17.11
N GLU A 137 2.39 -2.27 -18.15
CA GLU A 137 1.63 -1.33 -19.00
C GLU A 137 0.45 -0.73 -18.21
N PRO A 138 0.17 0.57 -18.35
CA PRO A 138 -1.05 1.16 -17.81
C PRO A 138 -2.30 0.45 -18.35
N THR A 139 -3.32 0.30 -17.50
CA THR A 139 -4.55 -0.41 -17.89
C THR A 139 -5.47 0.40 -18.79
N GLY A 140 -5.25 1.71 -18.88
CA GLY A 140 -6.16 2.64 -19.54
C GLY A 140 -7.32 3.13 -18.66
N ALA A 141 -7.41 2.64 -17.42
CA ALA A 141 -8.34 3.15 -16.42
C ALA A 141 -7.92 4.55 -15.93
N GLY A 142 -8.87 5.48 -15.87
CA GLY A 142 -8.70 6.81 -15.29
C GLY A 142 -9.07 6.86 -13.80
N PRO A 143 -8.90 8.02 -13.14
CA PRO A 143 -9.19 8.18 -11.72
C PRO A 143 -10.70 8.11 -11.42
N LEU A 144 -11.06 8.09 -10.13
CA LEU A 144 -12.45 8.07 -9.67
C LEU A 144 -13.25 9.25 -10.26
N GLY A 145 -14.44 8.95 -10.76
CA GLY A 145 -15.34 9.92 -11.37
C GLY A 145 -14.97 10.35 -12.79
N SER A 146 -13.99 9.71 -13.43
CA SER A 146 -13.60 9.99 -14.83
C SER A 146 -14.56 9.41 -15.87
N GLY A 147 -15.34 8.38 -15.53
CA GLY A 147 -16.24 7.70 -16.47
C GLY A 147 -15.54 6.82 -17.51
N THR A 148 -14.24 6.58 -17.36
CA THR A 148 -13.43 5.74 -18.27
C THR A 148 -13.61 4.23 -18.05
N GLY A 149 -14.25 3.84 -16.95
CA GLY A 149 -14.34 2.45 -16.51
C GLY A 149 -13.03 1.96 -15.87
N PHE A 150 -13.00 0.68 -15.49
CA PHE A 150 -11.86 0.06 -14.81
C PHE A 150 -11.37 -1.19 -15.56
N PRO A 151 -10.85 -1.07 -16.79
CA PRO A 151 -10.22 -2.19 -17.47
C PRO A 151 -9.07 -2.76 -16.65
N VAL A 152 -8.87 -4.08 -16.75
CA VAL A 152 -7.79 -4.80 -16.08
C VAL A 152 -6.83 -5.40 -17.10
N ARG A 153 -5.57 -5.56 -16.69
CA ARG A 153 -4.56 -6.35 -17.41
C ARG A 153 -4.02 -7.43 -16.47
N SER A 154 -3.37 -8.44 -17.05
CA SER A 154 -2.74 -9.52 -16.29
C SER A 154 -1.26 -9.64 -16.64
N GLU A 155 -0.44 -9.95 -15.64
CA GLU A 155 0.95 -10.39 -15.75
C GLU A 155 1.08 -11.75 -15.06
N VAL A 156 2.03 -12.60 -15.48
CA VAL A 156 2.31 -13.86 -14.78
C VAL A 156 3.60 -13.67 -13.97
N LEU A 157 3.49 -13.65 -12.65
CA LEU A 157 4.63 -13.53 -11.75
C LEU A 157 5.19 -14.90 -11.46
N ASN A 158 6.46 -15.14 -11.75
CA ASN A 158 7.16 -16.36 -11.37
C ASN A 158 7.63 -16.30 -9.92
N ILE A 159 8.08 -17.44 -9.38
CA ILE A 159 8.73 -17.47 -8.07
C ILE A 159 9.98 -16.59 -8.12
N GLY A 160 10.09 -15.65 -7.18
CA GLY A 160 11.17 -14.67 -7.11
C GLY A 160 10.84 -13.33 -7.77
N ASP A 161 9.83 -13.26 -8.63
CA ASP A 161 9.38 -11.98 -9.20
C ASP A 161 8.69 -11.14 -8.12
N ALA A 162 8.97 -9.84 -8.13
CA ALA A 162 8.43 -8.86 -7.22
C ALA A 162 7.71 -7.73 -7.95
N ILE A 163 6.62 -7.22 -7.38
CA ILE A 163 5.89 -6.08 -7.89
C ILE A 163 5.80 -4.98 -6.82
N LEU A 164 6.07 -3.75 -7.22
CA LEU A 164 6.12 -2.58 -6.36
C LEU A 164 5.02 -1.61 -6.79
N PHE A 165 4.09 -1.37 -5.87
CA PHE A 165 3.04 -0.36 -5.97
C PHE A 165 3.52 0.87 -5.21
N TYR A 166 3.33 2.06 -5.78
CA TYR A 166 3.90 3.28 -5.23
C TYR A 166 3.04 4.48 -5.59
N THR A 167 3.06 5.51 -4.75
CA THR A 167 2.43 6.82 -5.04
C THR A 167 3.39 7.74 -5.78
N ASP A 168 2.85 8.75 -6.46
CA ASP A 168 3.62 9.69 -7.27
C ASP A 168 4.69 10.44 -6.47
N GLY A 169 4.49 10.69 -5.18
CA GLY A 169 5.50 11.26 -4.28
C GLY A 169 6.85 10.51 -4.27
N LEU A 170 6.89 9.23 -4.64
CA LEU A 170 8.15 8.48 -4.80
C LEU A 170 8.97 8.93 -6.03
N ILE A 171 8.29 9.34 -7.11
CA ILE A 171 8.90 9.72 -8.38
C ILE A 171 8.88 11.22 -8.63
N GLU A 172 7.95 11.98 -8.06
CA GLU A 172 7.85 13.45 -8.14
C GLU A 172 8.76 14.15 -7.11
N ARG A 173 10.01 13.66 -7.00
CA ARG A 173 10.98 14.15 -6.02
C ARG A 173 11.49 15.56 -6.37
N PRO A 174 11.75 16.42 -5.37
CA PRO A 174 12.25 17.77 -5.60
C PRO A 174 13.53 17.82 -6.46
N GLY A 175 13.54 18.70 -7.46
CA GLY A 175 14.71 18.91 -8.32
C GLY A 175 15.03 17.75 -9.27
N ARG A 176 14.12 16.81 -9.47
CA ARG A 176 14.25 15.69 -10.42
C ARG A 176 13.15 15.74 -11.48
N PRO A 177 13.47 15.68 -12.78
CA PRO A 177 12.44 15.55 -13.80
C PRO A 177 11.81 14.14 -13.74
N LEU A 178 10.50 14.06 -13.99
CA LEU A 178 9.70 12.85 -13.82
C LEU A 178 10.27 11.63 -14.54
N GLU A 179 10.65 11.77 -15.81
CA GLU A 179 11.20 10.68 -16.62
C GLU A 179 12.51 10.14 -16.04
N ALA A 180 13.41 11.02 -15.60
CA ALA A 180 14.68 10.61 -15.01
C ALA A 180 14.48 9.97 -13.64
N SER A 181 13.54 10.47 -12.84
CA SER A 181 13.20 9.92 -11.53
C SER A 181 12.58 8.53 -11.65
N THR A 182 11.73 8.34 -12.65
CA THR A 182 11.10 7.05 -13.01
C THR A 182 12.16 6.03 -13.44
N ALA A 183 13.09 6.42 -14.34
CA ALA A 183 14.20 5.56 -14.72
C ALA A 183 15.13 5.22 -13.54
N GLU A 184 15.45 6.21 -12.69
CA GLU A 184 16.29 6.02 -11.50
C GLU A 184 15.66 5.02 -10.51
N PHE A 185 14.34 5.07 -10.31
CA PHE A 185 13.64 4.09 -9.47
C PHE A 185 13.77 2.67 -10.03
N ALA A 186 13.52 2.46 -11.33
CA ALA A 186 13.67 1.16 -11.97
C ALA A 186 15.10 0.61 -11.87
N ASP A 187 16.10 1.42 -12.23
CA ASP A 187 17.52 1.03 -12.21
C ASP A 187 18.00 0.69 -10.80
N LEU A 188 17.57 1.48 -9.80
CA LEU A 188 17.93 1.25 -8.42
C LEU A 188 17.30 -0.03 -7.86
N ALA A 189 16.03 -0.27 -8.15
CA ALA A 189 15.34 -1.50 -7.75
C ALA A 189 16.02 -2.75 -8.34
N ALA A 190 16.39 -2.70 -9.62
CA ALA A 190 17.19 -3.75 -10.28
C ALA A 190 18.56 -3.95 -9.60
N SER A 191 19.27 -2.86 -9.30
CA SER A 191 20.58 -2.89 -8.63
C SER A 191 20.52 -3.52 -7.23
N ILE A 192 19.50 -3.18 -6.44
CA ILE A 192 19.28 -3.77 -5.11
C ILE A 192 18.91 -5.25 -5.23
N ALA A 193 18.02 -5.62 -6.15
CA ALA A 193 17.60 -7.01 -6.36
C ALA A 193 18.77 -7.93 -6.77
N SER A 194 19.73 -7.42 -7.56
CA SER A 194 20.95 -8.15 -7.93
C SER A 194 22.00 -8.26 -6.81
N GLY A 195 21.78 -7.58 -5.67
CA GLY A 195 22.76 -7.47 -4.59
C GLY A 195 23.95 -6.54 -4.90
N SER A 196 23.93 -5.83 -6.02
CA SER A 196 24.98 -4.88 -6.43
C SER A 196 24.79 -3.48 -5.84
N GLY A 197 23.59 -3.17 -5.35
CA GLY A 197 23.23 -1.91 -4.69
C GLY A 197 22.55 -2.11 -3.33
N GLY A 198 22.27 -1.03 -2.62
CA GLY A 198 21.64 -1.05 -1.30
C GLY A 198 22.62 -1.06 -0.12
N PHE A 199 22.09 -1.13 1.09
CA PHE A 199 22.89 -1.16 2.31
C PHE A 199 23.24 -2.59 2.69
N VAL A 200 24.45 -2.80 3.20
CA VAL A 200 24.80 -4.07 3.87
C VAL A 200 24.21 -4.00 5.28
N LEU A 201 23.07 -4.65 5.49
CA LEU A 201 22.48 -4.77 6.83
C LEU A 201 23.06 -5.99 7.54
N ASP A 202 23.47 -5.81 8.81
CA ASP A 202 23.92 -6.90 9.69
C ASP A 202 22.77 -7.84 10.13
N ALA A 203 21.51 -7.47 9.87
CA ALA A 203 20.33 -8.23 10.25
C ALA A 203 19.76 -9.04 9.08
N PRO A 204 19.29 -10.29 9.31
CA PRO A 204 18.62 -11.08 8.29
C PRO A 204 17.25 -10.46 7.95
N ALA A 205 17.21 -9.70 6.86
CA ALA A 205 15.98 -9.19 6.26
C ALA A 205 15.58 -10.07 5.06
N ARG A 206 14.28 -10.22 4.80
CA ARG A 206 13.82 -10.90 3.59
C ARG A 206 14.19 -10.04 2.36
N PRO A 207 14.38 -10.64 1.17
CA PRO A 207 14.73 -9.87 -0.03
C PRO A 207 13.77 -8.71 -0.32
N ILE A 208 12.46 -8.93 -0.14
CA ILE A 208 11.45 -7.88 -0.32
C ILE A 208 11.54 -6.74 0.71
N ASP A 209 11.93 -7.05 1.96
CA ASP A 209 12.09 -6.04 3.02
C ASP A 209 13.25 -5.10 2.64
N ARG A 210 14.35 -5.66 2.13
CA ARG A 210 15.49 -4.88 1.64
C ARG A 210 15.15 -4.10 0.38
N LEU A 211 14.50 -4.73 -0.61
CA LEU A 211 14.11 -4.07 -1.84
C LEU A 211 13.21 -2.86 -1.57
N CYS A 212 12.23 -3.00 -0.67
CA CYS A 212 11.35 -1.91 -0.28
C CYS A 212 12.13 -0.80 0.45
N SER A 213 12.89 -1.15 1.48
CA SER A 213 13.60 -0.20 2.35
C SER A 213 14.73 0.54 1.66
N ASP A 214 15.63 -0.19 0.99
CA ASP A 214 16.82 0.41 0.39
C ASP A 214 16.44 1.30 -0.78
N THR A 215 15.44 0.92 -1.58
CA THR A 215 14.98 1.73 -2.71
C THR A 215 14.41 3.05 -2.22
N LEU A 216 13.52 3.00 -1.23
CA LEU A 216 12.93 4.21 -0.68
C LEU A 216 13.99 5.11 -0.04
N GLU A 217 14.85 4.56 0.80
CA GLU A 217 15.87 5.34 1.49
C GLU A 217 16.86 5.98 0.50
N LEU A 218 17.34 5.24 -0.49
CA LEU A 218 18.33 5.76 -1.44
C LEU A 218 17.74 6.80 -2.41
N LEU A 219 16.47 6.66 -2.82
CA LEU A 219 15.81 7.67 -3.65
C LEU A 219 15.62 8.99 -2.91
N LEU A 220 15.24 8.93 -1.63
CA LEU A 220 14.86 10.12 -0.85
C LEU A 220 16.02 10.75 -0.09
N ARG A 221 17.11 10.02 0.20
CA ARG A 221 18.24 10.48 1.03
C ARG A 221 18.81 11.83 0.61
N SER A 222 18.99 12.07 -0.69
CA SER A 222 19.62 13.28 -1.23
C SER A 222 18.62 14.31 -1.77
N THR A 223 17.48 13.86 -2.25
CA THR A 223 16.46 14.70 -2.91
C THR A 223 15.39 15.20 -1.95
N GLY A 224 15.20 14.50 -0.81
CA GLY A 224 14.09 14.73 0.09
C GLY A 224 12.75 14.30 -0.53
N TYR A 225 11.66 14.76 0.09
CA TYR A 225 10.29 14.55 -0.37
C TYR A 225 9.46 15.80 -0.06
N ASN A 226 8.44 16.07 -0.87
CA ASN A 226 7.51 17.19 -0.76
C ASN A 226 6.05 16.73 -0.63
N ASP A 227 5.75 15.48 -1.00
CA ASP A 227 4.44 14.84 -0.86
C ASP A 227 4.52 13.57 -0.01
N ASP A 228 3.36 13.00 0.33
CA ASP A 228 3.27 11.69 0.97
C ASP A 228 3.90 10.63 0.05
N VAL A 229 4.60 9.67 0.65
CA VAL A 229 5.25 8.60 -0.11
C VAL A 229 4.80 7.26 0.44
N THR A 230 4.19 6.47 -0.42
CA THR A 230 3.78 5.10 -0.14
C THR A 230 4.52 4.15 -1.05
N LEU A 231 5.11 3.11 -0.49
CA LEU A 231 5.67 1.98 -1.23
C LEU A 231 5.16 0.67 -0.65
N LEU A 232 4.44 -0.10 -1.44
CA LEU A 232 3.97 -1.44 -1.13
C LEU A 232 4.60 -2.44 -2.08
N ALA A 233 5.44 -3.33 -1.56
CA ALA A 233 6.18 -4.30 -2.34
C ALA A 233 5.74 -5.72 -2.00
N MET A 234 5.62 -6.58 -3.01
CA MET A 234 5.28 -7.98 -2.86
C MET A 234 6.17 -8.84 -3.77
N GLN A 235 6.76 -9.90 -3.23
CA GLN A 235 7.51 -10.90 -3.99
C GLN A 235 6.80 -12.24 -3.92
N ARG A 236 6.54 -12.85 -5.08
CA ARG A 236 6.00 -14.22 -5.14
C ARG A 236 7.06 -15.20 -4.69
N ARG A 237 6.70 -16.13 -3.81
CA ARG A 237 7.61 -17.14 -3.26
C ARG A 237 7.00 -18.54 -3.32
N ALA A 238 7.86 -19.55 -3.23
CA ALA A 238 7.41 -20.91 -3.01
C ALA A 238 6.86 -21.04 -1.57
N PRO A 239 5.69 -21.70 -1.39
CA PRO A 239 5.13 -21.89 -0.07
C PRO A 239 5.98 -22.86 0.76
N THR A 240 6.27 -22.46 2.00
CA THR A 240 6.90 -23.34 2.99
C THR A 240 5.94 -24.50 3.31
N PRO A 241 6.40 -25.76 3.29
CA PRO A 241 5.53 -26.89 3.56
C PRO A 241 4.99 -26.84 5.01
N PRO A 242 3.81 -27.44 5.27
CA PRO A 242 3.30 -27.59 6.63
C PRO A 242 4.27 -28.33 7.55
N LEU A 243 4.31 -27.91 8.81
CA LEU A 243 5.06 -28.58 9.87
C LEU A 243 4.28 -29.79 10.37
N HIS A 244 4.94 -30.94 10.44
CA HIS A 244 4.41 -32.14 11.09
C HIS A 244 5.52 -32.78 11.93
N ILE A 245 5.29 -32.91 13.22
CA ILE A 245 6.25 -33.46 14.18
C ILE A 245 5.55 -34.57 14.97
N THR A 246 6.14 -35.76 15.00
CA THR A 246 5.70 -36.84 15.89
C THR A 246 6.81 -37.15 16.90
N LEU A 247 6.50 -37.07 18.20
CA LEU A 247 7.46 -37.23 19.29
C LEU A 247 6.96 -38.17 20.38
N ASP A 248 7.92 -38.75 21.11
CA ASP A 248 7.63 -39.40 22.37
C ASP A 248 7.26 -38.35 23.44
N ALA A 249 6.29 -38.67 24.29
CA ALA A 249 5.80 -37.81 25.36
C ALA A 249 6.78 -37.77 26.55
N THR A 250 7.91 -37.10 26.34
CA THR A 250 8.98 -36.96 27.32
C THR A 250 9.18 -35.50 27.73
N ILE A 251 9.88 -35.25 28.82
CA ILE A 251 10.18 -33.89 29.29
C ILE A 251 10.99 -33.03 28.28
N ASN A 252 11.58 -33.67 27.26
CA ASN A 252 12.30 -32.97 26.20
C ASN A 252 11.41 -32.60 25.01
N ALA A 253 10.18 -33.10 24.93
CA ALA A 253 9.29 -32.91 23.77
C ALA A 253 9.07 -31.42 23.47
N ALA A 254 8.74 -30.63 24.49
CA ALA A 254 8.51 -29.19 24.35
C ALA A 254 9.75 -28.46 23.81
N ARG A 255 10.95 -28.79 24.27
CA ARG A 255 12.20 -28.20 23.77
C ARG A 255 12.40 -28.49 22.27
N THR A 256 12.16 -29.73 21.85
CA THR A 256 12.29 -30.13 20.44
C THR A 256 11.26 -29.41 19.56
N VAL A 257 10.00 -29.36 20.00
CA VAL A 257 8.93 -28.65 19.28
C VAL A 257 9.25 -27.16 19.16
N ARG A 258 9.68 -26.50 20.24
CA ARG A 258 10.05 -25.07 20.20
C ARG A 258 11.16 -24.77 19.20
N ALA A 259 12.17 -25.64 19.07
CA ALA A 259 13.27 -25.44 18.12
C ALA A 259 12.78 -25.52 16.67
N GLN A 260 12.08 -26.60 16.31
CA GLN A 260 11.57 -26.80 14.94
C GLN A 260 10.48 -25.79 14.56
N LEU A 261 9.64 -25.40 15.52
CA LEU A 261 8.60 -24.41 15.31
C LEU A 261 9.19 -23.01 15.06
N ARG A 262 10.29 -22.64 15.72
CA ARG A 262 11.00 -21.39 15.45
C ARG A 262 11.63 -21.36 14.07
N GLU A 263 12.24 -22.48 13.66
CA GLU A 263 12.80 -22.63 12.32
C GLU A 263 11.72 -22.50 11.24
N TRP A 264 10.62 -23.25 11.38
CA TRP A 264 9.48 -23.19 10.46
C TRP A 264 8.82 -21.82 10.39
N LEU A 265 8.60 -21.14 11.52
CA LEU A 265 8.02 -19.79 11.54
C LEU A 265 8.99 -18.75 10.94
N ALA A 266 10.30 -18.92 11.10
CA ALA A 266 11.30 -18.07 10.46
C ALA A 266 11.32 -18.27 8.94
N GLU A 267 11.23 -19.51 8.46
CA GLU A 267 11.12 -19.83 7.01
C GLU A 267 9.86 -19.23 6.38
N ILE A 268 8.76 -19.21 7.13
CA ILE A 268 7.49 -18.55 6.75
C ILE A 268 7.62 -17.02 6.73
N GLY A 269 8.60 -16.45 7.42
CA GLY A 269 8.80 -14.99 7.50
C GLY A 269 7.92 -14.32 8.56
N ALA A 270 7.47 -15.05 9.59
CA ALA A 270 6.71 -14.47 10.71
C ALA A 270 7.52 -13.40 11.47
N ASP A 271 6.83 -12.45 12.11
CA ASP A 271 7.49 -11.49 13.00
C ASP A 271 7.89 -12.14 14.34
N HIS A 272 8.87 -11.53 15.02
CA HIS A 272 9.38 -12.01 16.30
C HIS A 272 8.29 -12.08 17.39
N SER A 273 7.32 -11.15 17.38
CA SER A 273 6.19 -11.16 18.30
C SER A 273 5.28 -12.37 18.07
N ASP A 274 4.83 -12.57 16.83
CA ASP A 274 4.04 -13.75 16.43
C ASP A 274 4.77 -15.07 16.73
N ILE A 275 6.09 -15.12 16.49
CA ILE A 275 6.92 -16.28 16.84
C ILE A 275 6.87 -16.54 18.34
N ALA A 276 7.01 -15.50 19.17
CA ALA A 276 7.00 -15.65 20.61
C ALA A 276 5.63 -16.19 21.10
N ASP A 277 4.53 -15.64 20.59
CA ASP A 277 3.17 -15.98 21.00
C ASP A 277 2.81 -17.42 20.62
N ILE A 278 3.03 -17.81 19.35
CA ILE A 278 2.73 -19.16 18.85
C ILE A 278 3.61 -20.20 19.55
N VAL A 279 4.92 -19.94 19.69
CA VAL A 279 5.85 -20.87 20.34
C VAL A 279 5.51 -21.05 21.81
N HIS A 280 5.08 -19.98 22.51
CA HIS A 280 4.64 -20.08 23.89
C HIS A 280 3.39 -20.96 24.00
N ALA A 281 2.34 -20.67 23.22
CA ALA A 281 1.09 -21.43 23.27
C ALA A 281 1.28 -22.93 22.95
N ILE A 282 2.00 -23.26 21.88
CA ILE A 282 2.27 -24.66 21.51
C ILE A 282 3.15 -25.35 22.57
N SER A 283 4.12 -24.63 23.15
CA SER A 283 4.96 -25.19 24.23
C SER A 283 4.11 -25.58 25.44
N GLU A 284 3.19 -24.71 25.87
CA GLU A 284 2.28 -25.00 26.97
C GLU A 284 1.38 -26.21 26.66
N PHE A 285 0.88 -26.33 25.42
CA PHE A 285 0.09 -27.50 25.02
C PHE A 285 0.89 -28.81 25.08
N VAL A 286 2.15 -28.78 24.60
CA VAL A 286 3.02 -29.96 24.66
C VAL A 286 3.38 -30.32 26.10
N GLU A 287 3.66 -29.33 26.96
CA GLU A 287 3.96 -29.57 28.38
C GLU A 287 2.75 -30.16 29.12
N ASN A 288 1.54 -29.66 28.87
CA ASN A 288 0.30 -30.24 29.40
C ASN A 288 0.08 -31.68 28.91
N ALA A 289 0.33 -31.95 27.63
CA ALA A 289 0.26 -33.31 27.09
C ALA A 289 1.25 -34.27 27.79
N VAL A 290 2.48 -33.82 28.05
CA VAL A 290 3.48 -34.64 28.77
C VAL A 290 3.10 -34.85 30.24
N GLU A 291 2.67 -33.81 30.95
CA GLU A 291 2.38 -33.87 32.39
C GLU A 291 1.08 -34.63 32.71
N HIS A 292 0.06 -34.51 31.86
CA HIS A 292 -1.27 -35.04 32.14
C HIS A 292 -1.68 -36.21 31.26
N GLY A 293 -0.94 -36.48 30.18
CA GLY A 293 -1.39 -37.42 29.16
C GLY A 293 -1.04 -38.89 29.37
N TYR A 294 -0.12 -39.24 30.30
CA TYR A 294 0.51 -40.58 30.25
C TYR A 294 0.72 -41.26 31.61
N ALA A 295 0.37 -42.55 31.67
CA ALA A 295 0.71 -43.45 32.77
C ALA A 295 1.60 -44.64 32.35
N THR A 296 1.74 -45.01 31.06
CA THR A 296 2.55 -46.20 30.66
C THR A 296 3.13 -46.22 29.23
N ASP A 297 2.47 -45.71 28.18
CA ASP A 297 3.02 -45.69 26.80
C ASP A 297 3.30 -44.25 26.34
N VAL A 298 4.58 -43.90 26.26
CA VAL A 298 5.04 -42.57 25.86
C VAL A 298 5.44 -42.50 24.38
N SER A 299 5.50 -43.62 23.65
CA SER A 299 6.09 -43.62 22.32
C SER A 299 5.15 -43.05 21.26
N LYS A 300 5.65 -42.09 20.47
CA LYS A 300 4.84 -41.33 19.49
C LYS A 300 3.54 -40.80 20.10
N GLY A 301 3.62 -40.37 21.36
CA GLY A 301 2.45 -39.91 22.13
C GLY A 301 1.94 -38.57 21.63
N ILE A 302 2.82 -37.71 21.13
CA ILE A 302 2.49 -36.32 20.78
C ILE A 302 2.69 -36.11 19.28
N VAL A 303 1.68 -35.57 18.62
CA VAL A 303 1.72 -35.09 17.24
C VAL A 303 1.47 -33.59 17.24
N VAL A 304 2.35 -32.83 16.59
CA VAL A 304 2.21 -31.40 16.39
C VAL A 304 2.11 -31.13 14.90
N GLU A 305 1.06 -30.43 14.49
CA GLU A 305 0.84 -30.02 13.11
C GLU A 305 0.65 -28.52 13.05
N ALA A 306 1.27 -27.84 12.08
CA ALA A 306 1.05 -26.42 11.84
C ALA A 306 1.11 -26.09 10.35
N ALA A 307 0.20 -25.23 9.88
CA ALA A 307 0.17 -24.75 8.51
C ALA A 307 -0.21 -23.26 8.48
N LEU A 308 0.41 -22.51 7.58
CA LEU A 308 -0.05 -21.17 7.22
C LEU A 308 -1.03 -21.27 6.05
N ALA A 309 -2.23 -20.72 6.22
CA ALA A 309 -3.22 -20.62 5.16
C ALA A 309 -3.10 -19.28 4.42
N GLY A 310 -3.60 -19.21 3.18
CA GLY A 310 -3.59 -17.98 2.38
C GLY A 310 -4.54 -16.87 2.86
N ASP A 311 -5.27 -17.09 3.97
CA ASP A 311 -6.03 -16.08 4.70
C ASP A 311 -5.17 -15.33 5.76
N GLY A 312 -3.88 -15.69 5.85
CA GLY A 312 -2.89 -15.12 6.76
C GLY A 312 -2.89 -15.74 8.16
N ASN A 313 -3.62 -16.83 8.39
CA ASN A 313 -3.67 -17.48 9.70
C ASN A 313 -2.78 -18.73 9.75
N VAL A 314 -1.96 -18.82 10.79
CA VAL A 314 -1.37 -20.09 11.24
C VAL A 314 -2.46 -20.87 11.96
N ARG A 315 -2.69 -22.10 11.54
CA ARG A 315 -3.52 -23.07 12.23
C ARG A 315 -2.62 -24.19 12.70
N ALA A 316 -2.62 -24.44 14.00
CA ALA A 316 -1.80 -25.49 14.59
C ALA A 316 -2.60 -26.36 15.54
N SER A 317 -2.17 -27.61 15.68
CA SER A 317 -2.74 -28.56 16.63
C SER A 317 -1.65 -29.34 17.35
N VAL A 318 -1.92 -29.64 18.62
CA VAL A 318 -1.17 -30.59 19.44
C VAL A 318 -2.14 -31.69 19.81
N ILE A 319 -1.88 -32.89 19.31
CA ILE A 319 -2.70 -34.08 19.51
C ILE A 319 -1.91 -35.04 20.39
N ASP A 320 -2.53 -35.48 21.47
CA ASP A 320 -1.96 -36.47 22.38
C ASP A 320 -3.00 -37.54 22.74
N ARG A 321 -2.55 -38.69 23.25
CA ARG A 321 -3.44 -39.84 23.55
C ARG A 321 -4.04 -39.81 24.96
N GLY A 322 -3.79 -38.77 25.74
CA GLY A 322 -4.21 -38.64 27.12
C GLY A 322 -5.36 -37.67 27.34
N GLN A 323 -5.81 -37.57 28.59
CA GLN A 323 -6.88 -36.65 28.98
C GLN A 323 -6.33 -35.61 29.95
N TRP A 324 -6.30 -34.35 29.53
CA TRP A 324 -5.85 -33.26 30.40
C TRP A 324 -6.85 -33.09 31.54
N LYS A 325 -6.36 -32.92 32.76
CA LYS A 325 -7.23 -32.66 33.91
C LYS A 325 -7.64 -31.18 33.93
N ASP A 326 -8.94 -30.90 34.04
CA ASP A 326 -9.47 -29.54 34.18
C ASP A 326 -9.08 -28.96 35.55
N HIS A 327 -8.10 -28.05 35.60
CA HIS A 327 -7.55 -27.48 36.83
C HIS A 327 -8.32 -26.25 37.33
N ARG A 328 -9.66 -26.29 37.31
CA ARG A 328 -10.47 -25.27 38.00
C ARG A 328 -10.44 -25.43 39.53
N ASP A 329 -10.08 -26.60 40.04
CA ASP A 329 -10.01 -26.87 41.47
C ASP A 329 -8.57 -27.06 41.96
N GLY A 330 -8.03 -26.02 42.59
CA GLY A 330 -7.18 -26.19 43.77
C GLY A 330 -5.68 -26.46 43.57
N ALA A 331 -4.93 -25.53 42.97
CA ALA A 331 -3.53 -25.27 43.35
C ALA A 331 -3.11 -23.87 42.89
N ARG A 332 -2.57 -23.04 43.79
CA ARG A 332 -2.06 -21.69 43.48
C ARG A 332 -0.98 -21.78 42.38
N GLY A 333 -1.36 -21.53 41.13
CA GLY A 333 -0.45 -21.35 39.99
C GLY A 333 -0.60 -22.30 38.78
N ARG A 334 -1.32 -23.43 38.87
CA ARG A 334 -1.27 -24.52 37.86
C ARG A 334 -2.31 -24.48 36.72
N GLY A 335 -3.09 -23.40 36.58
CA GLY A 335 -4.01 -23.19 35.45
C GLY A 335 -3.74 -21.89 34.65
N ARG A 336 -2.64 -21.20 34.95
CA ARG A 336 -2.32 -19.91 34.33
C ARG A 336 -1.71 -20.05 32.95
N GLY A 337 -0.88 -21.07 32.70
CA GLY A 337 -0.18 -21.25 31.41
C GLY A 337 -1.15 -21.38 30.24
N LEU A 338 -2.22 -22.15 30.43
CA LEU A 338 -3.24 -22.38 29.40
C LEU A 338 -4.14 -21.17 29.16
N ALA A 339 -4.53 -20.46 30.23
CA ALA A 339 -5.23 -19.18 30.13
C ALA A 339 -4.35 -18.07 29.52
N MET A 340 -3.03 -18.12 29.73
CA MET A 340 -2.07 -17.22 29.10
C MET A 340 -1.87 -17.56 27.62
N ALA A 341 -1.78 -18.85 27.28
CA ALA A 341 -1.71 -19.31 25.90
C ALA A 341 -2.95 -18.88 25.10
N GLU A 342 -4.15 -19.01 25.68
CA GLU A 342 -5.40 -18.52 25.07
C GLU A 342 -5.43 -16.99 24.89
N ALA A 343 -4.76 -16.23 25.76
CA ALA A 343 -4.71 -14.77 25.68
C ALA A 343 -3.66 -14.24 24.69
N LEU A 344 -2.68 -15.06 24.31
CA LEU A 344 -1.59 -14.66 23.41
C LEU A 344 -1.91 -14.90 21.94
N VAL A 345 -2.79 -15.84 21.62
CA VAL A 345 -3.17 -16.17 20.24
C VAL A 345 -4.58 -15.69 19.90
N SER A 346 -4.88 -15.54 18.61
CA SER A 346 -6.20 -15.04 18.18
C SER A 346 -7.35 -15.94 18.63
N GLU A 347 -7.15 -17.26 18.59
CA GLU A 347 -8.10 -18.25 19.10
C GLU A 347 -7.38 -19.51 19.53
N ALA A 348 -7.79 -20.10 20.66
CA ALA A 348 -7.36 -21.42 21.09
C ALA A 348 -8.56 -22.24 21.59
N ARG A 349 -8.53 -23.55 21.35
CA ARG A 349 -9.59 -24.50 21.74
C ARG A 349 -8.97 -25.81 22.17
N ILE A 350 -9.58 -26.45 23.16
CA ILE A 350 -9.18 -27.78 23.63
C ILE A 350 -10.38 -28.71 23.52
N MET A 351 -10.15 -29.87 22.91
CA MET A 351 -11.13 -30.92 22.72
C MET A 351 -10.64 -32.20 23.38
N HIS A 352 -11.51 -32.84 24.16
CA HIS A 352 -11.24 -34.13 24.79
C HIS A 352 -12.10 -35.22 24.14
N GLY A 353 -11.50 -36.36 23.88
CA GLY A 353 -12.17 -37.55 23.38
C GLY A 353 -11.75 -38.82 24.12
N ALA A 354 -12.41 -39.93 23.79
CA ALA A 354 -12.07 -41.24 24.37
C ALA A 354 -10.66 -41.72 24.00
N GLY A 355 -10.07 -41.18 22.93
CA GLY A 355 -8.75 -41.54 22.43
C GLY A 355 -7.64 -40.51 22.68
N GLY A 356 -7.91 -39.41 23.42
CA GLY A 356 -6.91 -38.39 23.69
C GLY A 356 -7.43 -36.95 23.77
N THR A 357 -6.50 -36.01 23.75
CA THR A 357 -6.76 -34.57 23.80
C THR A 357 -6.19 -33.92 22.54
N THR A 358 -6.90 -32.91 22.02
CA THR A 358 -6.46 -32.09 20.91
C THR A 358 -6.58 -30.63 21.31
N ALA A 359 -5.44 -29.95 21.41
CA ALA A 359 -5.38 -28.51 21.57
C ALA A 359 -5.10 -27.87 20.21
N THR A 360 -5.94 -26.94 19.79
CA THR A 360 -5.79 -26.21 18.52
C THR A 360 -5.61 -24.73 18.79
N LEU A 361 -4.83 -24.05 17.96
CA LEU A 361 -4.78 -22.60 17.91
C LEU A 361 -4.92 -22.09 16.49
N THR A 362 -5.44 -20.87 16.38
CA THR A 362 -5.41 -20.04 15.18
C THR A 362 -4.79 -18.70 15.56
N HIS A 363 -3.79 -18.25 14.79
CA HIS A 363 -3.14 -16.96 14.99
C HIS A 363 -2.93 -16.24 13.67
N ARG A 364 -3.40 -15.00 13.55
CA ARG A 364 -3.20 -14.18 12.35
C ARG A 364 -1.79 -13.60 12.36
N LEU A 365 -0.99 -13.94 11.36
CA LEU A 365 0.35 -13.39 11.21
C LEU A 365 0.30 -11.97 10.64
N SER A 366 1.17 -11.10 11.16
CA SER A 366 1.32 -9.76 10.63
C SER A 366 2.74 -9.25 10.79
N ARG A 367 3.18 -8.40 9.87
CA ARG A 367 4.45 -7.67 9.98
C ARG A 367 4.20 -6.18 9.97
N PRO A 368 4.85 -5.41 10.86
CA PRO A 368 4.62 -3.98 10.93
C PRO A 368 5.02 -3.31 9.61
N ALA A 369 4.17 -2.39 9.14
CA ALA A 369 4.58 -1.46 8.11
C ALA A 369 5.50 -0.40 8.72
N ARG A 370 6.49 0.07 7.97
CA ARG A 370 7.42 1.09 8.46
C ARG A 370 6.87 2.48 8.18
N PHE A 371 6.49 3.17 9.25
CA PHE A 371 6.13 4.58 9.21
C PHE A 371 7.39 5.39 9.52
N VAL A 372 7.96 6.06 8.53
CA VAL A 372 9.17 6.87 8.73
C VAL A 372 8.70 8.27 9.12
N THR A 373 8.77 8.57 10.42
CA THR A 373 8.27 9.84 10.97
C THR A 373 9.37 10.83 11.39
N ASP A 374 10.69 10.52 11.32
CA ASP A 374 11.70 11.50 11.76
C ASP A 374 13.17 11.33 11.28
N THR A 375 13.83 12.50 11.12
CA THR A 375 15.25 12.91 11.01
C THR A 375 16.30 12.24 10.10
N MET A 376 16.19 10.97 9.66
CA MET A 376 17.27 10.35 8.87
C MET A 376 17.29 10.74 7.38
N VAL A 377 16.13 11.10 6.83
CA VAL A 377 16.00 11.63 5.47
C VAL A 377 15.77 13.13 5.61
N ARG A 378 16.76 13.94 5.21
CA ARG A 378 16.61 15.39 5.24
C ARG A 378 15.49 15.77 4.27
N ARG A 379 14.39 16.28 4.81
CA ARG A 379 13.49 17.16 4.04
C ARG A 379 14.38 18.22 3.41
N ALA A 380 14.22 18.46 2.11
CA ALA A 380 15.02 19.48 1.45
C ALA A 380 14.77 20.81 2.17
N ALA A 381 15.78 21.29 2.91
CA ALA A 381 15.79 22.65 3.42
C ALA A 381 16.07 23.57 2.23
N PHE A 382 15.10 23.69 1.32
CA PHE A 382 15.17 24.63 0.23
C PHE A 382 14.68 25.99 0.73
N GLN A 383 15.57 26.63 1.48
CA GLN A 383 15.68 28.08 1.45
C GLN A 383 16.70 28.37 0.34
N GLN A 384 16.26 28.31 -0.92
CA GLN A 384 17.06 28.76 -2.05
C GLN A 384 16.28 29.81 -2.83
N THR A 385 16.68 31.05 -2.59
CA THR A 385 16.45 32.22 -3.42
C THR A 385 17.02 31.97 -4.81
N ILE A 386 16.18 31.53 -5.75
CA ILE A 386 16.32 31.76 -7.20
C ILE A 386 14.90 32.01 -7.72
N ASP A 387 14.64 33.16 -8.32
CA ASP A 387 13.35 33.70 -8.76
C ASP A 387 12.36 32.65 -9.33
N SER A 388 11.41 32.20 -8.51
CA SER A 388 10.30 31.30 -8.86
C SER A 388 8.98 31.77 -8.22
N GLU A 389 8.74 33.09 -8.14
CA GLU A 389 7.46 33.61 -7.68
C GLU A 389 6.37 33.14 -8.64
N PHE A 390 5.45 32.29 -8.15
CA PHE A 390 4.18 32.07 -8.81
C PHE A 390 3.50 33.42 -8.99
N VAL A 391 3.30 33.82 -10.24
CA VAL A 391 2.64 35.08 -10.59
C VAL A 391 1.40 34.74 -11.41
N SER A 392 0.25 35.08 -10.85
CA SER A 392 -1.04 35.05 -11.54
C SER A 392 -1.51 36.48 -11.71
N LEU A 393 -1.40 37.01 -12.93
CA LEU A 393 -1.81 38.37 -13.27
C LEU A 393 -2.99 38.33 -14.23
N VAL A 394 -3.84 39.34 -14.14
CA VAL A 394 -4.93 39.55 -15.09
C VAL A 394 -4.46 40.58 -16.10
N GLU A 395 -4.18 40.14 -17.32
CA GLU A 395 -3.77 41.00 -18.43
C GLU A 395 -4.85 40.96 -19.51
N SER A 396 -5.47 42.11 -19.80
CA SER A 396 -6.46 42.25 -20.87
C SER A 396 -7.63 41.25 -20.83
N GLY A 397 -8.11 40.88 -19.63
CA GLY A 397 -9.21 39.91 -19.45
C GLY A 397 -8.81 38.44 -19.53
N ARG A 398 -7.50 38.17 -19.54
CA ARG A 398 -6.90 36.84 -19.55
C ARG A 398 -6.06 36.64 -18.28
N ILE A 399 -6.17 35.48 -17.66
CA ILE A 399 -5.33 35.13 -16.51
C ILE A 399 -4.02 34.56 -17.05
N VAL A 400 -2.91 35.24 -16.82
CA VAL A 400 -1.57 34.78 -17.19
C VAL A 400 -0.91 34.15 -15.98
N VAL A 401 -0.57 32.87 -16.09
CA VAL A 401 0.06 32.10 -15.03
C VAL A 401 1.52 31.86 -15.36
N ARG A 402 2.41 32.21 -14.44
CA ARG A 402 3.86 32.02 -14.55
C ARG A 402 4.41 31.25 -13.36
N GLY A 403 5.39 30.38 -13.62
CA GLY A 403 6.03 29.56 -12.59
C GLY A 403 5.30 28.25 -12.32
N ASP A 404 5.49 27.69 -11.13
CA ASP A 404 4.97 26.37 -10.76
C ASP A 404 3.52 26.45 -10.25
N VAL A 405 2.67 25.58 -10.79
CA VAL A 405 1.26 25.41 -10.39
C VAL A 405 1.11 24.07 -9.69
N ASP A 406 1.31 24.04 -8.38
CA ASP A 406 1.35 22.86 -7.52
C ASP A 406 0.30 22.93 -6.39
N SER A 407 0.40 22.03 -5.40
CA SER A 407 -0.51 21.99 -4.24
C SER A 407 -0.51 23.28 -3.41
N THR A 408 0.57 24.06 -3.42
CA THR A 408 0.70 25.32 -2.66
C THR A 408 0.13 26.52 -3.40
N THR A 409 0.21 26.53 -4.74
CA THR A 409 -0.18 27.68 -5.58
C THR A 409 -1.55 27.50 -6.26
N ALA A 410 -2.03 26.25 -6.42
CA ALA A 410 -3.31 25.95 -7.07
C ALA A 410 -4.52 26.60 -6.38
N ALA A 411 -4.54 26.68 -5.05
CA ALA A 411 -5.63 27.32 -4.31
C ALA A 411 -5.71 28.85 -4.55
N THR A 412 -4.59 29.47 -4.90
CA THR A 412 -4.52 30.88 -5.29
C THR A 412 -5.03 31.06 -6.71
N LEU A 413 -4.59 30.18 -7.63
CA LEU A 413 -5.08 30.15 -9.01
C LEU A 413 -6.60 29.93 -9.08
N ASP A 414 -7.15 28.94 -8.35
CA ASP A 414 -8.59 28.65 -8.35
C ASP A 414 -9.40 29.84 -7.83
N ARG A 415 -8.94 30.51 -6.77
CA ARG A 415 -9.56 31.74 -6.25
C ARG A 415 -9.54 32.86 -7.30
N GLN A 416 -8.42 33.07 -7.97
CA GLN A 416 -8.33 34.11 -9.00
C GLN A 416 -9.27 33.80 -10.18
N ILE A 417 -9.29 32.55 -10.65
CA ILE A 417 -10.21 32.13 -11.70
C ILE A 417 -11.66 32.31 -11.26
N ALA A 418 -12.01 31.95 -10.03
CA ALA A 418 -13.35 32.13 -9.50
C ALA A 418 -13.76 33.61 -9.40
N VAL A 419 -12.82 34.51 -9.09
CA VAL A 419 -13.08 35.96 -9.09
C VAL A 419 -13.30 36.49 -10.50
N GLU A 420 -12.37 36.23 -11.43
CA GLU A 420 -12.43 36.77 -12.79
C GLU A 420 -13.60 36.20 -13.61
N SER A 421 -13.84 34.89 -13.48
CA SER A 421 -14.98 34.24 -14.13
C SER A 421 -16.32 34.51 -13.43
N ARG A 422 -16.34 35.25 -12.30
CA ARG A 422 -17.52 35.38 -11.42
C ARG A 422 -18.15 34.02 -11.11
N SER A 423 -17.30 33.07 -10.70
CA SER A 423 -17.63 31.67 -10.43
C SER A 423 -18.27 30.96 -11.64
N GLY A 424 -17.76 31.24 -12.83
CA GLY A 424 -18.22 30.65 -14.10
C GLY A 424 -19.34 31.40 -14.82
N ILE A 425 -19.79 32.56 -14.34
CA ILE A 425 -20.85 33.36 -15.00
C ILE A 425 -20.30 34.23 -16.14
N ALA A 426 -19.01 34.51 -16.15
CA ALA A 426 -18.31 35.22 -17.22
C ALA A 426 -17.28 34.30 -17.91
N PRO A 427 -17.06 34.46 -19.22
CA PRO A 427 -16.03 33.69 -19.92
C PRO A 427 -14.64 34.04 -19.39
N VAL A 428 -13.73 33.07 -19.39
CA VAL A 428 -12.36 33.24 -18.92
C VAL A 428 -11.36 32.51 -19.81
N THR A 429 -10.25 33.17 -20.12
CA THR A 429 -9.11 32.56 -20.80
C THR A 429 -7.94 32.48 -19.83
N ILE A 430 -7.32 31.31 -19.74
CA ILE A 430 -6.20 31.05 -18.83
C ILE A 430 -4.98 30.70 -19.69
N ASP A 431 -3.98 31.58 -19.66
CA ASP A 431 -2.69 31.40 -20.32
C ASP A 431 -1.72 30.64 -19.42
N LEU A 432 -1.35 29.44 -19.85
CA LEU A 432 -0.42 28.56 -19.16
C LEU A 432 0.92 28.46 -19.91
N SER A 433 1.19 29.36 -20.86
CA SER A 433 2.38 29.32 -21.72
C SER A 433 3.69 29.46 -20.95
N ALA A 434 3.66 30.10 -19.78
CA ALA A 434 4.81 30.35 -18.92
C ALA A 434 4.80 29.51 -17.63
N VAL A 435 3.98 28.46 -17.59
CA VAL A 435 3.95 27.49 -16.49
C VAL A 435 5.12 26.53 -16.63
N THR A 436 5.96 26.46 -15.61
CA THR A 436 7.17 25.61 -15.56
C THR A 436 6.88 24.22 -15.02
N HIS A 437 5.82 24.08 -14.22
CA HIS A 437 5.32 22.81 -13.69
C HIS A 437 3.80 22.88 -13.45
N LEU A 438 3.05 21.83 -13.79
CA LEU A 438 1.59 21.75 -13.58
C LEU A 438 1.24 20.44 -12.86
N GLY A 439 1.11 20.51 -11.54
CA GLY A 439 0.77 19.36 -10.68
C GLY A 439 -0.73 19.05 -10.64
N SER A 440 -1.08 17.92 -10.02
CA SER A 440 -2.45 17.37 -9.92
C SER A 440 -3.47 18.38 -9.35
N ALA A 441 -3.08 19.15 -8.33
CA ALA A 441 -3.89 20.21 -7.74
C ALA A 441 -4.20 21.36 -8.73
N GLY A 442 -3.21 21.74 -9.55
CA GLY A 442 -3.35 22.73 -10.62
C GLY A 442 -4.30 22.25 -11.71
N VAL A 443 -4.15 20.99 -12.14
CA VAL A 443 -5.08 20.35 -13.08
C VAL A 443 -6.51 20.33 -12.53
N GLY A 444 -6.67 19.98 -11.24
CA GLY A 444 -7.96 19.98 -10.56
C GLY A 444 -8.63 21.35 -10.56
N ALA A 445 -7.88 22.42 -10.29
CA ALA A 445 -8.38 23.80 -10.34
C ALA A 445 -8.85 24.20 -11.74
N LEU A 446 -8.06 23.89 -12.78
CA LEU A 446 -8.41 24.18 -14.18
C LEU A 446 -9.63 23.38 -14.65
N ALA A 447 -9.72 22.11 -14.29
CA ALA A 447 -10.86 21.26 -14.58
C ALA A 447 -12.14 21.78 -13.90
N ALA A 448 -12.05 22.15 -12.62
CA ALA A 448 -13.15 22.73 -11.88
C ALA A 448 -13.63 24.05 -12.50
N ALA A 449 -12.71 24.89 -12.99
CA ALA A 449 -13.04 26.10 -13.72
C ALA A 449 -13.83 25.81 -15.01
N CYS A 450 -13.35 24.86 -15.82
CA CYS A 450 -14.03 24.45 -17.05
C CYS A 450 -15.42 23.86 -16.76
N ASP A 451 -15.55 23.04 -15.72
CA ASP A 451 -16.83 22.46 -15.28
C ASP A 451 -17.80 23.55 -14.78
N ARG A 452 -17.32 24.55 -14.05
CA ARG A 452 -18.13 25.70 -13.60
C ARG A 452 -18.66 26.49 -14.80
N ALA A 453 -17.80 26.82 -15.76
CA ALA A 453 -18.19 27.54 -16.97
C ALA A 453 -19.23 26.76 -17.79
N ARG A 454 -18.97 25.47 -18.02
CA ARG A 454 -19.90 24.58 -18.73
C ARG A 454 -21.28 24.51 -18.07
N LYS A 455 -21.34 24.41 -16.73
CA LYS A 455 -22.61 24.38 -15.99
C LYS A 455 -23.41 25.69 -16.11
N GLN A 456 -22.73 26.82 -16.26
CA GLN A 456 -23.34 28.14 -16.39
C GLN A 456 -23.60 28.54 -17.86
N GLY A 457 -23.20 27.70 -18.82
CA GLY A 457 -23.34 27.98 -20.26
C GLY A 457 -22.36 29.02 -20.79
N THR A 458 -21.19 29.16 -20.15
CA THR A 458 -20.13 30.09 -20.54
C THR A 458 -18.86 29.35 -20.97
N GLU A 459 -17.87 30.08 -21.49
CA GLU A 459 -16.65 29.50 -22.06
C GLU A 459 -15.46 29.61 -21.11
N CYS A 460 -14.68 28.53 -21.01
CA CYS A 460 -13.40 28.49 -20.31
C CYS A 460 -12.34 27.96 -21.28
N VAL A 461 -11.39 28.82 -21.68
CA VAL A 461 -10.36 28.50 -22.67
C VAL A 461 -9.01 28.35 -21.98
N LEU A 462 -8.41 27.17 -22.07
CA LEU A 462 -7.05 26.91 -21.62
C LEU A 462 -6.10 27.08 -22.80
N VAL A 463 -5.04 27.86 -22.65
CA VAL A 463 -4.03 28.05 -23.68
C VAL A 463 -2.69 27.52 -23.20
N ALA A 464 -2.13 26.55 -23.91
CA ALA A 464 -0.80 26.02 -23.65
C ALA A 464 -0.11 25.65 -24.98
N PRO A 465 1.09 26.20 -25.27
CA PRO A 465 1.84 25.91 -26.49
C PRO A 465 2.16 24.41 -26.60
N PRO A 466 2.05 23.80 -27.79
CA PRO A 466 2.48 22.42 -28.00
C PRO A 466 3.92 22.20 -27.52
N GLY A 467 4.13 21.19 -26.69
CA GLY A 467 5.44 20.88 -26.09
C GLY A 467 5.75 21.60 -24.77
N SER A 468 4.87 22.47 -24.26
CA SER A 468 5.01 23.02 -22.91
C SER A 468 4.60 22.00 -21.82
N PRO A 469 5.10 22.13 -20.58
CA PRO A 469 4.69 21.26 -19.47
C PRO A 469 3.18 21.22 -19.28
N ALA A 470 2.52 22.38 -19.31
CA ALA A 470 1.06 22.47 -19.19
C ALA A 470 0.34 21.78 -20.36
N HIS A 471 0.82 21.89 -21.59
CA HIS A 471 0.20 21.23 -22.74
C HIS A 471 0.27 19.71 -22.64
N HIS A 472 1.42 19.17 -22.20
CA HIS A 472 1.60 17.73 -22.04
C HIS A 472 0.64 17.17 -20.97
N VAL A 473 0.59 17.80 -19.79
CA VAL A 473 -0.26 17.38 -18.68
C VAL A 473 -1.74 17.48 -19.04
N LEU A 474 -2.19 18.59 -19.63
CA LEU A 474 -3.59 18.77 -20.03
C LEU A 474 -4.02 17.76 -21.11
N SER A 475 -3.10 17.37 -22.01
CA SER A 475 -3.36 16.35 -23.02
C SER A 475 -3.53 14.96 -22.40
N LEU A 476 -2.69 14.59 -21.42
CA LEU A 476 -2.78 13.32 -20.71
C LEU A 476 -4.12 13.15 -20.00
N VAL A 477 -4.60 14.20 -19.34
CA VAL A 477 -5.87 14.20 -18.60
C VAL A 477 -7.09 14.54 -19.48
N GLN A 478 -6.89 14.69 -20.79
CA GLN A 478 -7.93 15.00 -21.78
C GLN A 478 -8.72 16.29 -21.48
N LEU A 479 -8.07 17.30 -20.89
CA LEU A 479 -8.63 18.64 -20.75
C LEU A 479 -8.44 19.42 -22.06
N PRO A 480 -9.50 20.00 -22.66
CA PRO A 480 -9.37 20.76 -23.91
C PRO A 480 -8.42 21.95 -23.76
N VAL A 481 -7.41 22.01 -24.62
CA VAL A 481 -6.39 23.08 -24.64
C VAL A 481 -6.16 23.59 -26.05
N VAL A 482 -5.98 24.89 -26.20
CA VAL A 482 -5.67 25.56 -27.47
C VAL A 482 -4.16 25.80 -27.55
N GLY A 483 -3.54 25.41 -28.66
CA GLY A 483 -2.13 25.71 -28.94
C GLY A 483 -1.93 27.20 -29.18
N ALA A 484 -0.83 27.77 -28.70
CA ALA A 484 -0.57 29.23 -28.68
C ALA A 484 -0.36 29.91 -30.06
N ASP A 485 -0.74 29.26 -31.17
CA ASP A 485 -0.76 29.88 -32.50
C ASP A 485 -2.18 30.33 -32.83
N THR A 486 -2.66 31.40 -32.18
CA THR A 486 -3.83 32.19 -32.63
C THR A 486 -3.73 33.61 -32.09
N GLU A 487 -2.73 34.37 -32.53
CA GLU A 487 -2.98 35.80 -32.77
C GLU A 487 -3.91 35.88 -34.00
N ASP A 488 -5.22 35.73 -33.81
CA ASP A 488 -6.33 36.22 -34.69
C ASP A 488 -7.64 35.44 -34.51
N ILE A 489 -8.29 35.53 -33.34
CA ILE A 489 -9.72 35.13 -33.21
C ILE A 489 -10.63 36.22 -32.62
N PHE A 490 -10.10 37.35 -32.12
CA PHE A 490 -10.94 38.49 -31.69
C PHE A 490 -10.57 39.82 -32.35
N ALA A 491 -10.43 39.79 -33.67
CA ALA A 491 -10.41 40.99 -34.50
C ALA A 491 -11.22 40.79 -35.78
N GLN A 492 -12.54 40.61 -35.65
CA GLN A 492 -13.50 41.09 -36.67
C GLN A 492 -14.93 41.12 -36.09
N GLU A 493 -15.37 42.37 -35.88
CA GLU A 493 -16.73 42.94 -35.72
C GLU A 493 -17.66 42.45 -34.59
#